data_AF-A0A4P5X8T4-F1
#
_entry.id   AF-A0A4P5X8T4-F1
#
_cell.length_a   1.000
_cell.length_b   1.000
_cell.length_c   1.000
_cell.angle_alpha   90.00
_cell.angle_beta   90.00
_cell.angle_gamma   90.00
#
_symmetry.space_group_name_H-M   'P 1'
#
loop_
_entity.id
_entity.type
_entity.pdbx_description
1 polymer ?
#
loop_
_entity_poly.entity_id
_entity_poly.type
_entity_poly.pdbx_seq_one_letter_code
_entity_poly.pdbx_strand_id
1 'polypeptide(L)'
;MTKEVVLPSDLAAYHAIIREQAQQLEDQKARIAKAEAERDAALQLAFRKKMERYLPDPKQFVLDFGDSPEGVDAAEGIADAALETVAGYERRKQATETSRSAQLPAHHPRYEVKLDVPGNQRTCAAHGERQVIGYDWQETLEVVPPKLVVRRTGIPKLACPKAPECGMVEAPRPAGLVEGNRYDTSVAAEIMVAKYAYHFLAGRLPGARS
;
A
#
# COMPACT_ATOMS: atom_id res chain seq x y z
N MET A 1 -33.95 -35.26 -12.77
CA MET A 1 -35.04 -36.24 -12.64
C MET A 1 -36.22 -35.72 -13.43
N THR A 2 -36.41 -36.20 -14.66
CA THR A 2 -37.55 -35.85 -15.51
C THR A 2 -38.77 -36.57 -14.95
N LYS A 3 -39.61 -35.84 -14.20
CA LYS A 3 -40.93 -36.35 -13.79
C LYS A 3 -41.72 -36.56 -15.07
N GLU A 4 -42.07 -37.81 -15.37
CA GLU A 4 -42.99 -38.13 -16.45
C GLU A 4 -44.35 -37.49 -16.11
N VAL A 5 -44.74 -36.52 -16.92
CA VAL A 5 -46.03 -35.84 -16.77
C VAL A 5 -47.06 -36.72 -17.47
N VAL A 6 -47.81 -37.50 -16.70
CA VAL A 6 -48.99 -38.22 -17.21
C VAL A 6 -50.06 -37.18 -17.49
N LEU A 7 -50.25 -36.85 -18.76
CA LEU A 7 -51.21 -35.84 -19.21
C LEU A 7 -52.61 -36.49 -19.29
N PRO A 8 -53.62 -35.97 -18.58
CA PRO A 8 -54.97 -36.54 -18.61
C PRO A 8 -55.62 -36.36 -20.00
N SER A 9 -56.35 -37.34 -20.51
CA SER A 9 -56.94 -37.31 -21.87
C SER A 9 -58.17 -36.41 -22.05
N ASP A 10 -58.67 -35.78 -20.99
CA ASP A 10 -59.87 -34.93 -21.00
C ASP A 10 -59.54 -33.43 -21.15
N LEU A 11 -60.22 -32.75 -22.08
CA LEU A 11 -60.05 -31.31 -22.33
C LEU A 11 -60.32 -30.44 -21.09
N ALA A 12 -61.30 -30.82 -20.26
CA ALA A 12 -61.60 -30.12 -19.02
C ALA A 12 -60.46 -30.23 -17.98
N ALA A 13 -59.79 -31.39 -17.93
CA ALA A 13 -58.66 -31.62 -17.04
C ALA A 13 -57.43 -30.81 -17.49
N TYR A 14 -57.18 -30.68 -18.80
CA TYR A 14 -56.15 -29.77 -19.33
C TYR A 14 -56.41 -28.31 -18.96
N HIS A 15 -57.65 -27.83 -19.11
CA HIS A 15 -57.99 -26.46 -18.77
C HIS A 15 -57.79 -26.16 -17.28
N ALA A 16 -58.04 -27.13 -16.40
CA ALA A 16 -57.76 -27.01 -14.97
C ALA A 16 -56.26 -26.91 -14.68
N ILE A 17 -55.44 -27.78 -15.30
CA ILE A 17 -53.97 -27.76 -15.14
C ILE A 17 -53.38 -26.46 -15.68
N ILE A 18 -53.84 -25.96 -16.83
CA ILE A 18 -53.36 -24.70 -17.41
C ILE A 18 -53.65 -23.53 -16.48
N ARG A 19 -54.83 -23.50 -15.83
CA ARG A 19 -55.18 -22.46 -14.86
C ARG A 19 -54.30 -22.55 -13.60
N GLU A 20 -54.09 -23.76 -13.09
CA GLU A 20 -53.23 -23.98 -11.92
C GLU A 20 -51.78 -23.58 -12.23
N GLN A 21 -51.25 -23.95 -13.40
CA GLN A 21 -49.92 -23.55 -13.83
C GLN A 21 -49.81 -22.04 -14.06
N ALA A 22 -50.85 -21.39 -14.60
CA ALA A 22 -50.88 -19.94 -14.75
C ALA A 22 -50.81 -19.23 -13.38
N GLN A 23 -51.56 -19.72 -12.40
CA GLN A 23 -51.51 -19.21 -11.02
C GLN A 23 -50.12 -19.43 -10.39
N GLN A 24 -49.54 -20.63 -10.55
CA GLN A 24 -48.20 -20.93 -10.06
C GLN A 24 -47.13 -20.05 -10.71
N LEU A 25 -47.26 -19.75 -12.01
CA LEU A 25 -46.34 -18.84 -12.71
C LEU A 25 -46.48 -17.40 -12.21
N GLU A 26 -47.69 -16.92 -11.91
CA GLU A 26 -47.90 -15.60 -11.31
C GLU A 26 -47.28 -15.52 -9.92
N ASP A 27 -47.48 -16.53 -9.08
CA ASP A 27 -46.88 -16.62 -7.75
C ASP A 27 -45.35 -16.67 -7.79
N GLN A 28 -44.78 -17.42 -8.74
CA GLN A 28 -43.33 -17.50 -8.94
C GLN A 28 -42.76 -16.16 -9.42
N LYS A 29 -43.42 -15.48 -10.36
CA LYS A 29 -43.02 -14.14 -10.80
C LYS A 29 -43.05 -13.14 -9.65
N ALA A 30 -44.08 -13.17 -8.81
CA ALA A 30 -44.18 -12.31 -7.63
C ALA A 30 -43.05 -12.58 -6.62
N ARG A 31 -42.65 -13.85 -6.44
CA ARG A 31 -41.52 -14.23 -5.58
C ARG A 31 -40.17 -13.77 -6.15
N ILE A 32 -39.95 -13.92 -7.45
CA ILE A 32 -38.73 -13.48 -8.12
C ILE A 32 -38.59 -11.96 -8.00
N ALA A 33 -39.66 -11.21 -8.28
CA ALA A 33 -39.66 -9.75 -8.16
C ALA A 33 -39.32 -9.28 -6.74
N LYS A 34 -39.83 -9.95 -5.71
CA LYS A 34 -39.48 -9.66 -4.31
C LYS A 34 -38.00 -9.96 -4.01
N ALA A 35 -37.50 -11.11 -4.44
CA ALA A 35 -36.11 -11.50 -4.22
C ALA A 35 -35.13 -10.58 -4.96
N GLU A 36 -35.47 -10.12 -6.17
CA GLU A 36 -34.69 -9.16 -6.93
C GLU A 36 -34.65 -7.80 -6.22
N ALA A 37 -35.80 -7.30 -5.73
CA ALA A 37 -35.84 -6.04 -4.97
C ALA A 37 -35.01 -6.13 -3.67
N GLU A 38 -35.05 -7.26 -2.96
CA GLU A 38 -34.23 -7.48 -1.76
C GLU A 38 -32.73 -7.55 -2.09
N ARG A 39 -32.36 -8.22 -3.18
CA ARG A 39 -30.98 -8.27 -3.69
C ARG A 39 -30.47 -6.87 -4.00
N ASP A 40 -31.26 -6.08 -4.73
CA ASP A 40 -30.87 -4.75 -5.17
C ASP A 40 -30.73 -3.79 -4.00
N ALA A 41 -31.65 -3.86 -3.02
CA ALA A 41 -31.53 -3.09 -1.78
C ALA A 41 -30.29 -3.49 -0.95
N ALA A 42 -29.97 -4.78 -0.85
CA ALA A 42 -28.78 -5.26 -0.16
C ALA A 42 -27.49 -4.81 -0.88
N LEU A 43 -27.51 -4.81 -2.21
CA LEU A 43 -26.42 -4.37 -3.07
C LEU A 43 -26.18 -2.87 -2.91
N GLN A 44 -27.23 -2.05 -2.96
CA GLN A 44 -27.16 -0.61 -2.70
C GLN A 44 -26.60 -0.32 -1.30
N LEU A 45 -27.03 -1.03 -0.25
CA LEU A 45 -26.49 -0.84 1.11
C LEU A 45 -25.02 -1.26 1.23
N ALA A 46 -24.59 -2.31 0.52
CA ALA A 46 -23.21 -2.77 0.50
C ALA A 46 -22.30 -1.78 -0.25
N PHE A 47 -22.76 -1.23 -1.37
CA PHE A 47 -22.01 -0.24 -2.16
C PHE A 47 -22.03 1.15 -1.54
N ARG A 48 -23.12 1.57 -0.87
CA ARG A 48 -23.17 2.83 -0.10
C ARG A 48 -22.08 2.91 0.99
N LYS A 49 -21.64 1.77 1.53
CA LYS A 49 -20.53 1.67 2.50
C LYS A 49 -19.13 1.63 1.84
N LYS A 50 -19.04 1.30 0.55
CA LYS A 50 -17.78 1.15 -0.21
C LYS A 50 -17.45 2.34 -1.10
N MET A 51 -18.43 3.17 -1.43
CA MET A 51 -18.21 4.44 -2.09
C MET A 51 -17.60 5.40 -1.07
N GLU A 52 -16.26 5.44 -1.01
CA GLU A 52 -15.59 6.63 -0.51
C GLU A 52 -16.18 7.83 -1.26
N ARG A 53 -16.70 8.78 -0.49
CA ARG A 53 -17.44 9.93 -0.97
C ARG A 53 -16.57 10.69 -1.98
N TYR A 54 -16.88 10.57 -3.27
CA TYR A 54 -16.27 11.37 -4.31
C TYR A 54 -16.74 12.82 -4.08
N LEU A 55 -15.96 13.61 -3.37
CA LEU A 55 -16.10 15.05 -3.47
C LEU A 55 -15.52 15.43 -4.83
N PRO A 56 -16.25 16.18 -5.67
CA PRO A 56 -15.72 16.65 -6.94
C PRO A 56 -14.60 17.66 -6.68
N ASP A 57 -13.39 17.16 -6.44
CA ASP A 57 -12.20 17.97 -6.29
C ASP A 57 -11.65 18.29 -7.70
N PRO A 58 -11.54 19.57 -8.09
CA PRO A 58 -11.14 19.97 -9.45
C PRO A 58 -9.68 19.63 -9.82
N LYS A 59 -8.92 19.01 -8.90
CA LYS A 59 -7.54 18.53 -9.11
C LYS A 59 -7.46 17.01 -9.28
N GLN A 60 -8.57 16.28 -9.14
CA GLN A 60 -8.61 14.84 -9.30
C GLN A 60 -8.87 14.50 -10.77
N PHE A 61 -8.02 13.66 -11.36
CA PHE A 61 -8.23 13.18 -12.73
C PHE A 61 -9.46 12.28 -12.78
N VAL A 62 -10.41 12.63 -13.65
CA VAL A 62 -11.54 11.77 -13.98
C VAL A 62 -11.01 10.70 -14.94
N LEU A 63 -11.09 9.44 -14.53
CA LEU A 63 -10.80 8.31 -15.41
C LEU A 63 -12.02 8.11 -16.30
N ASP A 64 -11.84 8.32 -17.59
CA ASP A 64 -12.86 8.04 -18.59
C ASP A 64 -12.85 6.53 -18.90
N PHE A 65 -13.85 5.83 -18.36
CA PHE A 65 -14.04 4.40 -18.60
C PHE A 65 -14.80 4.11 -19.91
N GLY A 66 -15.08 5.13 -20.72
CA GLY A 66 -15.85 5.04 -21.97
C GLY A 66 -17.32 4.63 -21.74
N ASP A 67 -18.08 4.55 -22.83
CA ASP A 67 -19.52 4.20 -22.84
C ASP A 67 -19.78 2.69 -22.62
N SER A 68 -19.00 2.04 -21.76
CA SER A 68 -19.33 0.70 -21.29
C SER A 68 -20.56 0.80 -20.35
N PRO A 69 -21.50 -0.17 -20.37
CA PRO A 69 -22.68 -0.12 -19.52
C PRO A 69 -22.33 -0.02 -18.03
N GLU A 70 -21.16 -0.55 -17.64
CA GLU A 70 -20.58 -0.48 -16.30
C GLU A 70 -20.06 0.93 -15.95
N GLY A 71 -19.53 1.67 -16.94
CA GLY A 71 -19.07 3.06 -16.79
C GLY A 71 -20.22 4.06 -16.65
N VAL A 72 -21.34 3.81 -17.34
CA VAL A 72 -22.54 4.67 -17.27
C VAL A 72 -23.23 4.53 -15.91
N ASP A 73 -23.40 3.30 -15.41
CA ASP A 73 -24.00 3.02 -14.09
C ASP A 73 -23.13 3.58 -12.94
N ALA A 74 -21.80 3.50 -13.08
CA ALA A 74 -20.87 4.13 -12.14
C ALA A 74 -20.96 5.66 -12.17
N ALA A 75 -21.11 6.28 -13.34
CA ALA A 75 -21.23 7.73 -13.48
C ALA A 75 -22.55 8.27 -12.92
N GLU A 76 -23.67 7.58 -13.16
CA GLU A 76 -24.99 7.92 -12.61
C GLU A 76 -25.02 7.78 -11.08
N GLY A 77 -24.43 6.70 -10.54
CA GLY A 77 -24.29 6.52 -9.09
C GLY A 77 -23.42 7.59 -8.40
N ILE A 78 -22.44 8.17 -9.12
CA ILE A 78 -21.63 9.30 -8.62
C ILE A 78 -22.45 10.60 -8.62
N ALA A 79 -23.25 10.84 -9.67
CA ALA A 79 -24.07 12.03 -9.80
C ALA A 79 -25.15 12.12 -8.70
N ASP A 80 -25.81 11.00 -8.40
CA ASP A 80 -26.82 10.93 -7.33
C ASP A 80 -26.20 11.12 -5.94
N ALA A 81 -25.00 10.58 -5.71
CA ALA A 81 -24.27 10.77 -4.45
C ALA A 81 -23.81 12.22 -4.24
N ALA A 82 -23.58 12.99 -5.31
CA ALA A 82 -23.21 14.40 -5.25
C ALA A 82 -24.40 15.32 -4.91
N LEU A 83 -25.64 14.90 -5.19
CA LEU A 83 -26.85 15.67 -4.85
C LEU A 83 -27.26 15.53 -3.38
N GLU A 84 -26.88 14.43 -2.69
CA GLU A 84 -27.10 14.21 -1.26
C GLU A 84 -26.02 14.85 -0.35
N THR A 85 -25.58 16.08 -0.65
CA THR A 85 -24.66 16.81 0.23
C THR A 85 -25.37 17.33 1.49
N VAL A 86 -25.45 16.51 2.52
CA VAL A 86 -25.80 16.93 3.89
C VAL A 86 -24.68 17.82 4.45
N ALA A 87 -25.04 19.04 4.82
CA ALA A 87 -24.21 19.98 5.55
C ALA A 87 -23.80 19.41 6.92
N GLY A 88 -22.50 19.36 7.19
CA GLY A 88 -21.97 19.00 8.50
C GLY A 88 -20.95 17.87 8.46
N TYR A 89 -19.75 18.15 7.95
CA TYR A 89 -18.59 17.36 8.33
C TYR A 89 -17.39 18.29 8.51
N GLU A 90 -17.10 18.64 9.76
CA GLU A 90 -15.83 19.27 10.09
C GLU A 90 -14.73 18.23 9.88
N ARG A 91 -13.90 18.48 8.86
CA ARG A 91 -12.70 17.69 8.56
C ARG A 91 -11.86 17.62 9.85
N ARG A 92 -11.80 16.43 10.46
CA ARG A 92 -10.91 16.15 11.60
C ARG A 92 -9.52 16.66 11.23
N LYS A 93 -9.03 17.67 11.96
CA LYS A 93 -7.67 18.21 11.75
C LYS A 93 -6.71 17.03 11.67
N GLN A 94 -5.93 16.98 10.59
CA GLN A 94 -4.86 15.99 10.44
C GLN A 94 -4.08 15.97 11.76
N ALA A 95 -4.02 14.79 12.38
CA ALA A 95 -3.20 14.60 13.57
C ALA A 95 -1.80 15.11 13.21
N THR A 96 -1.32 16.07 13.99
CA THR A 96 0.05 16.60 13.87
C THR A 96 0.98 15.40 13.75
N GLU A 97 1.75 15.34 12.66
CA GLU A 97 2.63 14.22 12.38
C GLU A 97 3.44 13.93 13.64
N THR A 98 3.12 12.82 14.29
CA THR A 98 3.90 12.35 15.43
C THR A 98 5.29 12.16 14.86
N SER A 99 6.28 12.88 15.40
CA SER A 99 7.67 12.77 14.97
C SER A 99 8.02 11.30 14.93
N ARG A 100 8.05 10.73 13.71
CA ARG A 100 8.29 9.30 13.52
C ARG A 100 9.62 9.05 14.19
N SER A 101 9.62 8.28 15.28
CA SER A 101 10.81 8.02 16.08
C SER A 101 11.98 7.77 15.14
N ALA A 102 13.02 8.61 15.24
CA ALA A 102 14.17 8.57 14.35
C ALA A 102 14.92 7.24 14.45
N GLN A 103 14.66 6.45 15.50
CA GLN A 103 15.35 5.21 15.81
C GLN A 103 14.73 4.00 15.08
N LEU A 104 15.59 3.07 14.65
CA LEU A 104 15.16 1.81 14.07
C LEU A 104 14.71 0.83 15.17
N PRO A 105 13.80 -0.11 14.88
CA PRO A 105 13.28 -1.03 15.89
C PRO A 105 14.37 -1.78 16.66
N ALA A 106 14.20 -1.91 17.97
CA ALA A 106 15.22 -2.47 18.88
C ALA A 106 15.48 -3.97 18.64
N HIS A 107 14.50 -4.69 18.10
CA HIS A 107 14.55 -6.15 17.92
C HIS A 107 15.40 -6.60 16.73
N HIS A 108 15.80 -5.69 15.83
CA HIS A 108 16.70 -6.06 14.73
C HIS A 108 18.15 -6.23 15.23
N PRO A 109 18.87 -7.25 14.75
CA PRO A 109 20.28 -7.46 15.08
C PRO A 109 21.12 -6.26 14.64
N ARG A 110 22.02 -5.81 15.51
CA ARG A 110 22.92 -4.67 15.28
C ARG A 110 24.36 -5.14 15.19
N TYR A 111 25.10 -4.61 14.23
CA TYR A 111 26.56 -4.78 14.15
C TYR A 111 27.25 -3.43 14.00
N GLU A 112 28.46 -3.31 14.54
CA GLU A 112 29.19 -2.05 14.60
C GLU A 112 30.33 -2.01 13.58
N VAL A 113 30.41 -0.91 12.82
CA VAL A 113 31.48 -0.64 11.85
C VAL A 113 32.06 0.73 12.16
N LYS A 114 33.34 0.77 12.53
CA LYS A 114 34.04 2.05 12.76
C LYS A 114 34.61 2.54 11.45
N LEU A 115 34.30 3.78 11.09
CA LEU A 115 34.84 4.39 9.89
C LEU A 115 36.32 4.72 10.11
N ASP A 116 37.13 4.48 9.08
CA ASP A 116 38.54 4.86 9.13
C ASP A 116 38.72 6.33 8.73
N VAL A 117 39.66 7.02 9.38
CA VAL A 117 39.92 8.43 9.11
C VAL A 117 40.92 8.54 7.96
N PRO A 118 40.72 9.39 6.94
CA PRO A 118 41.74 9.61 5.94
C PRO A 118 43.01 10.23 6.56
N GLY A 119 44.20 9.82 6.10
CA GLY A 119 45.48 10.16 6.75
C GLY A 119 45.72 11.67 6.91
N ASN A 120 45.23 12.48 5.97
CA ASN A 120 45.29 13.94 6.03
C ASN A 120 44.55 14.56 7.24
N GLN A 121 43.53 13.88 7.78
CA GLN A 121 42.76 14.35 8.93
C GLN A 121 43.25 13.76 10.27
N ARG A 122 44.04 12.68 10.21
CA ARG A 122 44.62 12.02 11.40
C ARG A 122 45.70 12.84 12.07
N THR A 123 46.41 13.69 11.33
CA THR A 123 47.53 14.47 11.85
C THR A 123 47.20 15.96 11.87
N CYS A 124 47.43 16.60 13.01
CA CYS A 124 47.48 18.05 13.13
C CYS A 124 48.83 18.56 12.60
N ALA A 125 48.80 19.60 11.77
CA ALA A 125 50.00 20.19 11.17
C ALA A 125 51.04 20.68 12.20
N ALA A 126 50.62 21.08 13.39
CA ALA A 126 51.50 21.63 14.43
C ALA A 126 51.90 20.63 15.53
N HIS A 127 51.08 19.62 15.80
CA HIS A 127 51.18 18.84 17.06
C HIS A 127 51.33 17.32 16.87
N GLY A 128 51.21 16.83 15.62
CA GLY A 128 51.32 15.41 15.28
C GLY A 128 49.96 14.70 15.26
N GLU A 129 49.93 13.43 15.67
CA GLU A 129 48.73 12.60 15.62
C GLU A 129 47.61 13.12 16.53
N ARG A 130 46.37 13.11 16.00
CA ARG A 130 45.15 13.42 16.74
C ARG A 130 44.61 12.18 17.42
N GLN A 131 44.01 12.36 18.59
CA GLN A 131 43.40 11.28 19.36
C GLN A 131 41.89 11.21 19.10
N VAL A 132 41.33 10.00 19.06
CA VAL A 132 39.89 9.78 19.00
C VAL A 132 39.29 10.07 20.37
N ILE A 133 38.43 11.10 20.46
CA ILE A 133 37.67 11.43 21.68
C ILE A 133 36.42 10.57 21.79
N GLY A 134 35.77 10.29 20.66
CA GLY A 134 34.53 9.55 20.65
C GLY A 134 34.08 9.16 19.25
N TYR A 135 32.89 8.57 19.18
CA TYR A 135 32.25 8.17 17.94
C TYR A 135 30.85 8.76 17.88
N ASP A 136 30.50 9.33 16.74
CA ASP A 136 29.11 9.61 16.39
C ASP A 136 28.51 8.37 15.73
N TRP A 137 27.39 7.88 16.26
CA TRP A 137 26.80 6.62 15.80
C TRP A 137 25.62 6.88 14.86
N GLN A 138 25.72 6.35 13.65
CA GLN A 138 24.68 6.41 12.64
C GLN A 138 24.11 5.02 12.40
N GLU A 139 22.79 4.85 12.54
CA GLU A 139 22.11 3.58 12.26
C GLU A 139 21.58 3.54 10.83
N THR A 140 21.94 2.49 10.09
CA THR A 140 21.46 2.21 8.73
C THR A 140 20.81 0.83 8.69
N LEU A 141 19.59 0.73 8.16
CA LEU A 141 18.92 -0.57 7.95
C LEU A 141 19.39 -1.21 6.64
N GLU A 142 19.72 -2.49 6.69
CA GLU A 142 20.18 -3.30 5.57
C GLU A 142 19.35 -4.58 5.43
N VAL A 143 19.23 -5.07 4.20
CA VAL A 143 18.65 -6.38 3.89
C VAL A 143 19.77 -7.39 3.68
N VAL A 144 19.90 -8.37 4.58
CA VAL A 144 20.79 -9.52 4.44
C VAL A 144 19.90 -10.75 4.41
N PRO A 145 19.43 -11.21 3.23
CA PRO A 145 18.42 -12.25 3.14
C PRO A 145 18.78 -13.49 3.96
N PRO A 146 17.86 -14.02 4.78
CA PRO A 146 16.44 -13.68 4.94
C PRO A 146 16.12 -12.67 6.06
N LYS A 147 17.10 -11.89 6.55
CA LYS A 147 16.97 -11.03 7.74
C LYS A 147 17.17 -9.55 7.43
N LEU A 148 16.56 -8.71 8.25
CA LEU A 148 16.88 -7.28 8.34
C LEU A 148 17.92 -7.07 9.44
N VAL A 149 18.96 -6.32 9.13
CA VAL A 149 20.08 -6.06 10.03
C VAL A 149 20.33 -4.56 10.09
N VAL A 150 20.75 -4.05 11.25
CA VAL A 150 21.09 -2.63 11.43
C VAL A 150 22.61 -2.48 11.53
N ARG A 151 23.20 -1.75 10.58
CA ARG A 151 24.61 -1.32 10.63
C ARG A 151 24.72 -0.05 11.47
N ARG A 152 25.48 -0.12 12.57
CA ARG A 152 25.86 1.05 13.39
C ARG A 152 27.23 1.54 12.95
N THR A 153 27.24 2.61 12.18
CA THR A 153 28.47 3.23 11.68
C THR A 153 28.99 4.22 12.71
N GLY A 154 30.16 3.95 13.29
CA GLY A 154 30.84 4.84 14.24
C GLY A 154 31.76 5.80 13.51
N ILE A 155 31.37 7.06 13.43
CA ILE A 155 32.14 8.13 12.79
C ILE A 155 33.09 8.72 13.84
N PRO A 156 34.41 8.50 13.70
CA PRO A 156 35.37 8.94 14.70
C PRO A 156 35.46 10.46 14.75
N LYS A 157 35.49 10.94 15.99
CA LYS A 157 35.63 12.33 16.36
C LYS A 157 37.04 12.53 16.93
N LEU A 158 37.89 13.21 16.18
CA LEU A 158 39.30 13.42 16.50
C LEU A 158 39.53 14.82 17.08
N ALA A 159 40.45 14.92 18.04
CA ALA A 159 40.97 16.21 18.49
C ALA A 159 42.48 16.17 18.73
N CYS A 160 43.07 17.36 18.74
CA CYS A 160 44.47 17.52 19.13
C CYS A 160 44.60 17.44 20.65
N PRO A 161 45.46 16.58 21.20
CA PRO A 161 45.65 16.48 22.66
C PRO A 161 46.47 17.65 23.23
N LYS A 162 47.31 18.30 22.42
CA LYS A 162 48.27 19.31 22.90
C LYS A 162 47.73 20.74 22.90
N ALA A 163 46.71 21.01 22.09
CA ALA A 163 46.20 22.36 21.87
C ALA A 163 44.69 22.32 21.53
N PRO A 164 43.82 22.81 22.42
CA PRO A 164 42.38 22.87 22.15
C PRO A 164 42.03 23.84 21.02
N GLU A 165 42.86 24.86 20.76
CA GLU A 165 42.67 25.79 19.62
C GLU A 165 42.74 25.12 18.24
N CYS A 166 43.31 23.91 18.13
CA CYS A 166 43.42 23.17 16.86
C CYS A 166 42.07 22.57 16.39
N GLY A 167 41.02 22.68 17.21
CA GLY A 167 39.67 22.25 16.88
C GLY A 167 39.48 20.74 16.78
N MET A 168 38.23 20.36 16.54
CA MET A 168 37.77 18.99 16.41
C MET A 168 37.56 18.67 14.93
N VAL A 169 37.94 17.47 14.50
CA VAL A 169 37.74 17.00 13.13
C VAL A 169 36.97 15.68 13.16
N GLU A 170 35.89 15.65 12.39
CA GLU A 170 35.07 14.46 12.19
C GLU A 170 35.39 13.86 10.81
N ALA A 171 35.47 12.53 10.73
CA ALA A 171 35.59 11.87 9.44
C ALA A 171 34.38 12.18 8.54
N PRO A 172 34.55 12.24 7.21
CA PRO A 172 33.44 12.51 6.31
C PRO A 172 32.35 11.46 6.48
N ARG A 173 31.11 11.91 6.68
CA ARG A 173 29.97 11.00 6.83
C ARG A 173 29.71 10.26 5.52
N PRO A 174 29.40 8.95 5.56
CA PRO A 174 29.05 8.22 4.36
C PRO A 174 27.76 8.78 3.75
N ALA A 175 27.81 9.09 2.45
CA ALA A 175 26.62 9.47 1.70
C ALA A 175 25.68 8.25 1.57
N GLY A 176 24.40 8.46 1.83
CA GLY A 176 23.36 7.45 1.73
C GLY A 176 22.38 7.74 0.59
N LEU A 177 21.52 6.76 0.29
CA LEU A 177 20.42 6.92 -0.67
C LEU A 177 19.39 7.96 -0.20
N VAL A 178 19.19 8.04 1.12
CA VAL A 178 18.24 8.95 1.79
C VAL A 178 19.01 9.81 2.78
N GLU A 179 18.47 10.98 3.11
CA GLU A 179 18.99 11.85 4.15
C GLU A 179 19.24 11.07 5.46
N GLY A 180 20.39 11.31 6.07
CA GLY A 180 20.81 10.60 7.29
C GLY A 180 21.17 9.12 7.08
N ASN A 181 21.27 8.64 5.83
CA ASN A 181 21.64 7.26 5.48
C ASN A 181 20.85 6.19 6.28
N ARG A 182 19.55 6.42 6.48
CA ARG A 182 18.71 5.56 7.32
C ARG A 182 18.45 4.19 6.70
N TYR A 183 18.38 4.12 5.37
CA TYR A 183 18.15 2.90 4.60
C TYR A 183 19.26 2.71 3.58
N ASP A 184 19.84 1.52 3.58
CA ASP A 184 20.84 1.10 2.60
C ASP A 184 20.20 0.80 1.23
N THR A 185 21.01 0.76 0.19
CA THR A 185 20.56 0.43 -1.18
C THR A 185 19.95 -0.97 -1.26
N SER A 186 20.38 -1.91 -0.41
CA SER A 186 19.77 -3.24 -0.27
C SER A 186 18.27 -3.18 0.06
N VAL A 187 17.83 -2.23 0.90
CA VAL A 187 16.41 -2.03 1.23
C VAL A 187 15.65 -1.53 0.02
N ALA A 188 16.19 -0.57 -0.71
CA ALA A 188 15.56 -0.05 -1.92
C ALA A 188 15.43 -1.13 -3.01
N ALA A 189 16.47 -1.95 -3.18
CA ALA A 189 16.44 -3.08 -4.10
C ALA A 189 15.33 -4.08 -3.74
N GLU A 190 15.21 -4.46 -2.46
CA GLU A 190 14.16 -5.37 -2.01
C GLU A 190 12.76 -4.79 -2.22
N ILE A 191 12.57 -3.48 -1.99
CA ILE A 191 11.30 -2.81 -2.26
C ILE A 191 10.95 -2.88 -3.75
N MET A 192 11.93 -2.68 -4.64
CA MET A 192 11.71 -2.80 -6.09
C MET A 192 11.37 -4.24 -6.48
N VAL A 193 12.08 -5.24 -5.97
CA VAL A 193 11.77 -6.66 -6.22
C VAL A 193 10.38 -7.02 -5.71
N ALA A 194 10.03 -6.59 -4.50
CA ALA A 194 8.72 -6.83 -3.93
C ALA A 194 7.59 -6.18 -4.75
N LYS A 195 7.83 -4.96 -5.22
CA LYS A 195 6.87 -4.21 -6.01
C LYS A 195 6.70 -4.75 -7.43
N TYR A 196 7.78 -5.24 -8.06
CA TYR A 196 7.81 -5.51 -9.50
C TYR A 196 8.01 -6.98 -9.89
N ALA A 197 8.63 -7.80 -9.06
CA ALA A 197 9.10 -9.13 -9.45
C ALA A 197 8.30 -10.28 -8.83
N TYR A 198 7.96 -10.25 -7.53
CA TYR A 198 7.34 -11.41 -6.86
C TYR A 198 5.96 -11.80 -7.41
N HIS A 199 5.23 -10.87 -8.00
CA HIS A 199 3.92 -11.11 -8.61
C HIS A 199 4.01 -11.45 -10.10
N PHE A 200 5.21 -11.38 -10.70
CA PHE A 200 5.43 -11.78 -12.08
C PHE A 200 5.61 -13.30 -12.12
N LEU A 201 4.66 -14.00 -12.75
CA LEU A 201 4.76 -15.44 -12.96
C LEU A 201 5.99 -15.72 -13.85
N ALA A 202 6.96 -16.47 -13.30
CA ALA A 202 8.18 -16.89 -13.97
C ALA A 202 7.89 -17.92 -15.08
N GLY A 203 7.20 -17.53 -16.14
CA GLY A 203 6.74 -18.44 -17.20
C GLY A 203 6.84 -17.89 -18.62
N ARG A 204 7.33 -16.67 -18.83
CA ARG A 204 7.47 -16.12 -20.19
C ARG A 204 8.69 -15.23 -20.30
N LEU A 205 9.86 -15.85 -20.44
CA LEU A 205 11.00 -15.21 -21.08
C LEU A 205 10.83 -15.37 -22.60
N PRO A 206 10.47 -14.32 -23.36
CA PRO A 206 10.55 -14.38 -24.82
C PRO A 206 12.03 -14.31 -25.22
N GLY A 207 12.62 -15.41 -25.71
CA GLY A 207 13.91 -15.30 -26.41
C GLY A 207 14.91 -16.44 -26.31
N ALA A 208 14.60 -17.59 -25.73
CA ALA A 208 15.44 -18.79 -25.89
C ALA A 208 14.89 -19.66 -27.04
N ARG A 209 15.17 -19.27 -28.29
CA ARG A 209 15.19 -20.22 -29.41
C ARG A 209 16.63 -20.30 -29.90
N SER A 210 17.15 -21.51 -29.87
CA SER A 210 18.37 -21.99 -30.53
C SER A 210 18.41 -21.63 -32.00
#